data_AF-A0A251V708-F1
#
_entry.id   AF-A0A251V708-F1
#
_cell.length_a   1.000
_cell.length_b   1.000
_cell.length_c   1.000
_cell.angle_alpha   90.00
_cell.angle_beta   90.00
_cell.angle_gamma   90.00
#
_symmetry.space_group_name_H-M   'P 1'
#
loop_
_entity.id
_entity.type
_entity.pdbx_description
1 polymer ?
#
loop_
_entity_poly.entity_id
_entity_poly.type
_entity_poly.pdbx_seq_one_letter_code
_entity_poly.pdbx_strand_id
1 'polypeptide(L)'
;MFGVIINCFSIQCSFYTFSRMSEVKEIVVVCDPSYRDIFEDAREKINVDLKFALPGKERQDSVYSGLQTIDPTSDLVCIHDSARPLVTSSDVEKVLNDGLRVGASILGVPAKATIKEV
;
A
#
# COMPACT_ATOMS: atom_id res chain seq x y z
N MET A 1 -6.57 9.61 -9.51
CA MET A 1 -6.93 9.02 -8.19
C MET A 1 -6.29 7.64 -8.12
N PHE A 2 -5.75 7.23 -6.97
CA PHE A 2 -4.81 6.09 -6.89
C PHE A 2 -5.35 4.92 -6.06
N GLY A 3 -4.97 3.70 -6.43
CA GLY A 3 -5.20 2.50 -5.61
C GLY A 3 -3.97 2.18 -4.76
N VAL A 4 -4.17 1.80 -3.49
CA VAL A 4 -3.07 1.37 -2.61
C VAL A 4 -3.22 -0.11 -2.30
N ILE A 5 -2.17 -0.90 -2.53
CA ILE A 5 -2.07 -2.29 -2.09
C ILE A 5 -1.24 -2.33 -0.82
N ILE A 6 -1.81 -2.82 0.28
CA ILE A 6 -1.12 -2.95 1.56
C ILE A 6 -0.93 -4.45 1.88
N ASN A 7 0.33 -4.89 1.94
CA ASN A 7 0.70 -6.25 2.37
C ASN A 7 0.90 -6.31 3.89
N CYS A 8 0.30 -7.28 4.60
CA CYS A 8 0.05 -7.27 6.05
C CYS A 8 1.14 -7.89 6.98
N PHE A 9 1.70 -7.10 7.93
CA PHE A 9 2.04 -7.41 9.34
C PHE A 9 2.41 -6.10 10.11
N SER A 10 1.69 -5.73 11.18
CA SER A 10 1.75 -4.47 12.00
C SER A 10 1.05 -3.21 11.43
N ILE A 11 -0.25 -3.06 11.69
CA ILE A 11 -1.19 -2.80 10.59
C ILE A 11 -1.80 -1.39 10.52
N GLN A 12 -2.06 -0.69 11.62
CA GLN A 12 -3.02 0.41 11.56
C GLN A 12 -2.44 1.78 11.16
N CYS A 13 -1.20 2.11 11.52
CA CYS A 13 -0.70 3.48 11.34
C CYS A 13 -0.57 3.86 9.86
N SER A 14 0.02 3.01 9.02
CA SER A 14 0.15 3.32 7.60
C SER A 14 -1.20 3.25 6.88
N PHE A 15 -2.09 2.32 7.26
CA PHE A 15 -3.46 2.26 6.75
C PHE A 15 -4.18 3.61 6.92
N TYR A 16 -4.15 4.18 8.13
CA TYR A 16 -4.76 5.49 8.39
C TYR A 16 -4.02 6.65 7.70
N THR A 17 -2.70 6.55 7.49
CA THR A 17 -1.97 7.53 6.67
C THR A 17 -2.55 7.58 5.26
N PHE A 18 -2.70 6.43 4.59
CA PHE A 18 -3.26 6.38 3.24
C PHE A 18 -4.75 6.74 3.20
N SER A 19 -5.54 6.31 4.18
CA SER A 19 -6.99 6.54 4.19
C SER A 19 -7.40 8.01 4.34
N ARG A 20 -6.45 8.87 4.75
CA ARG A 20 -6.65 10.31 4.92
C ARG A 20 -6.12 11.13 3.74
N MET A 21 -5.45 10.49 2.79
CA MET A 21 -4.92 11.17 1.60
C MET A 21 -6.02 11.30 0.55
N SER A 22 -6.24 12.54 0.09
CA SER A 22 -7.26 12.84 -0.94
C SER A 22 -7.00 12.17 -2.28
N GLU A 23 -5.75 11.81 -2.52
CA GLU A 23 -5.25 11.19 -3.74
C GLU A 23 -5.58 9.69 -3.80
N VAL A 24 -5.82 9.07 -2.65
CA VAL A 24 -6.12 7.63 -2.53
C VAL A 24 -7.61 7.42 -2.71
N LYS A 25 -7.98 6.67 -3.74
CA LYS A 25 -9.37 6.25 -4.04
C LYS A 25 -9.78 5.05 -3.20
N GLU A 26 -8.88 4.06 -3.16
CA GLU A 26 -9.15 2.75 -2.61
C GLU A 26 -7.91 2.15 -1.97
N ILE A 27 -8.14 1.29 -0.99
CA ILE A 27 -7.12 0.49 -0.32
C ILE A 27 -7.51 -0.98 -0.45
N VAL A 28 -6.66 -1.75 -1.12
CA VAL A 28 -6.73 -3.21 -1.18
C VAL A 28 -5.78 -3.78 -0.13
N VAL A 29 -6.37 -4.37 0.91
CA VAL A 29 -5.61 -5.06 1.96
C VAL A 29 -5.41 -6.52 1.53
N VAL A 30 -4.15 -6.95 1.44
CA VAL A 30 -3.81 -8.34 1.16
C VAL A 30 -3.50 -9.05 2.47
N CYS A 31 -4.47 -9.82 2.97
CA CYS A 31 -4.37 -10.52 4.25
C CYS A 31 -5.17 -11.82 4.26
N ASP A 32 -4.80 -12.73 5.18
CA ASP A 32 -5.62 -13.91 5.47
C ASP A 32 -7.02 -13.47 5.95
N PRO A 33 -8.11 -14.15 5.54
CA PRO A 33 -9.47 -13.81 5.97
C PRO A 33 -9.66 -13.63 7.47
N SER A 34 -8.90 -14.37 8.30
CA SER A 34 -8.93 -14.25 9.76
C SER A 34 -8.48 -12.88 10.30
N TYR A 35 -7.79 -12.07 9.50
CA TYR A 35 -7.35 -10.72 9.87
C TYR A 35 -8.23 -9.60 9.31
N ARG A 36 -9.28 -9.91 8.55
CA ARG A 36 -10.13 -8.87 7.91
C ARG A 36 -10.85 -8.00 8.93
N ASP A 37 -11.29 -8.59 10.03
CA ASP A 37 -12.02 -7.89 11.10
C ASP A 37 -11.22 -6.71 11.67
N ILE A 38 -9.88 -6.77 11.65
CA ILE A 38 -8.98 -5.68 12.08
C ILE A 38 -9.22 -4.38 11.28
N PHE A 39 -9.65 -4.52 10.03
CA PHE A 39 -9.84 -3.40 9.10
C PHE A 39 -11.32 -3.07 8.85
N GLU A 40 -12.23 -4.03 8.99
CA GLU A 40 -13.67 -3.78 8.84
C GLU A 40 -14.16 -2.74 9.88
N ASP A 41 -13.64 -2.76 11.10
CA ASP A 41 -13.90 -1.72 12.13
C ASP A 41 -13.44 -0.31 11.72
N ALA A 42 -12.55 -0.20 10.73
CA ALA A 42 -12.07 1.06 10.19
C ALA A 42 -12.91 1.53 9.00
N ARG A 43 -13.76 0.68 8.41
CA ARG A 43 -14.54 0.97 7.21
C ARG A 43 -15.47 2.17 7.38
N GLU A 44 -16.06 2.33 8.56
CA GLU A 44 -16.93 3.47 8.88
C GLU A 44 -16.14 4.76 9.18
N LYS A 45 -14.83 4.67 9.38
CA LYS A 45 -13.94 5.77 9.82
C LYS A 45 -13.10 6.34 8.68
N ILE A 46 -13.19 5.78 7.49
CA ILE A 46 -12.39 6.14 6.32
C ILE A 46 -13.29 6.55 5.15
N ASN A 47 -12.75 7.41 4.29
CA ASN A 47 -13.45 7.91 3.10
C ASN A 47 -12.93 7.27 1.80
N VAL A 48 -12.25 6.12 1.91
CA VAL A 48 -11.66 5.40 0.79
C VAL A 48 -12.28 4.01 0.69
N ASP A 49 -12.41 3.49 -0.52
CA ASP A 49 -12.98 2.16 -0.72
C ASP A 49 -12.04 1.09 -0.14
N LEU A 50 -12.53 0.31 0.82
CA LEU A 50 -11.79 -0.80 1.41
C LEU A 50 -12.13 -2.11 0.68
N LYS A 51 -11.12 -2.76 0.12
CA LYS A 51 -11.21 -4.06 -0.52
C LYS A 51 -10.20 -5.03 0.08
N PHE A 52 -10.42 -6.32 -0.14
CA PHE A 52 -9.53 -7.37 0.33
C PHE A 52 -9.14 -8.31 -0.81
N ALA A 53 -7.90 -8.77 -0.78
CA ALA A 53 -7.40 -9.81 -1.67
C ALA A 53 -6.70 -10.91 -0.85
N LEU A 54 -6.62 -12.12 -1.40
CA LEU A 54 -5.96 -13.25 -0.72
C LEU A 54 -4.44 -13.15 -0.89
N PRO A 55 -3.64 -13.47 0.14
CA PRO A 55 -2.19 -13.54 0.00
C PRO A 55 -1.80 -14.71 -0.89
N GLY A 56 -0.71 -14.53 -1.65
CA GLY A 56 -0.10 -15.59 -2.44
C GLY A 56 1.05 -16.28 -1.70
N LYS A 57 1.76 -17.17 -2.40
CA LYS A 57 2.88 -17.93 -1.82
C LYS A 57 4.08 -17.03 -1.54
N GLU A 58 4.40 -16.14 -2.47
CA GLU A 58 5.48 -15.17 -2.36
C GLU A 58 4.94 -13.73 -2.42
N ARG A 59 5.79 -12.75 -2.10
CA ARG A 59 5.37 -11.35 -2.00
C ARG A 59 4.77 -10.83 -3.31
N GLN A 60 5.35 -11.21 -4.46
CA GLN A 60 4.84 -10.79 -5.76
C GLN A 60 3.48 -11.42 -6.10
N ASP A 61 3.19 -12.62 -5.59
CA ASP A 61 1.88 -13.26 -5.79
C ASP A 61 0.80 -12.50 -5.01
N SER A 62 1.12 -12.06 -3.79
CA SER A 62 0.24 -11.19 -2.99
C SER A 62 0.01 -9.84 -3.67
N VAL A 63 1.05 -9.24 -4.24
CA VAL A 63 0.92 -8.00 -5.04
C VAL A 63 0.03 -8.24 -6.26
N TYR A 64 0.22 -9.34 -6.99
CA TYR A 64 -0.59 -9.69 -8.15
C TYR A 64 -2.07 -9.86 -7.78
N SER A 65 -2.37 -10.58 -6.71
CA SER A 65 -3.72 -10.73 -6.16
C SER A 65 -4.38 -9.38 -5.84
N GLY A 66 -3.62 -8.47 -5.21
CA GLY A 66 -4.07 -7.10 -4.97
C GLY A 66 -4.34 -6.32 -6.26
N LEU A 67 -3.46 -6.44 -7.26
CA LEU A 67 -3.61 -5.78 -8.57
C LEU A 67 -4.86 -6.24 -9.31
N GLN A 68 -5.23 -7.52 -9.21
CA GLN A 68 -6.46 -8.04 -9.81
C GLN A 68 -7.74 -7.46 -9.18
N THR A 69 -7.63 -6.86 -7.98
CA THR A 69 -8.78 -6.33 -7.20
C THR A 69 -8.94 -4.81 -7.35
N ILE A 70 -7.89 -4.13 -7.80
CA ILE A 70 -7.87 -2.67 -8.01
C ILE A 70 -8.84 -2.28 -9.14
N ASP A 71 -9.42 -1.09 -9.01
CA ASP A 71 -10.19 -0.47 -10.07
C ASP A 71 -9.29 -0.16 -11.28
N PRO A 72 -9.60 -0.70 -12.47
CA PRO A 72 -8.81 -0.49 -13.68
C PRO A 72 -8.76 0.98 -14.15
N THR A 73 -9.61 1.87 -13.62
CA THR A 73 -9.55 3.30 -13.93
C THR A 73 -8.56 4.07 -13.04
N SER A 74 -7.84 3.41 -12.13
CA SER A 74 -6.84 4.05 -11.27
C SER A 74 -5.59 4.43 -12.06
N ASP A 75 -5.14 5.68 -11.95
CA ASP A 75 -4.01 6.21 -12.73
C ASP A 75 -2.65 5.65 -12.27
N LEU A 76 -2.56 5.28 -10.99
CA LEU A 76 -1.36 4.76 -10.35
C LEU A 76 -1.76 3.74 -9.28
N VAL A 77 -0.87 2.77 -9.05
CA VAL A 77 -0.96 1.83 -7.94
C VAL A 77 0.23 2.04 -7.00
N CYS A 78 -0.04 2.27 -5.72
CA CYS A 78 0.97 2.32 -4.67
C CYS A 78 1.04 0.98 -3.95
N ILE A 79 2.19 0.31 -3.95
CA ILE A 79 2.38 -0.93 -3.19
C ILE A 79 3.13 -0.58 -1.90
N HIS A 80 2.48 -0.83 -0.77
CA HIS A 80 3.04 -0.59 0.56
C HIS A 80 3.17 -1.89 1.35
N ASP A 81 4.22 -1.94 2.16
CA ASP A 81 4.47 -3.01 3.11
C ASP A 81 4.06 -2.52 4.51
N SER A 82 2.96 -3.07 5.05
CA SER A 82 2.42 -2.60 6.33
C SER A 82 3.37 -2.78 7.51
N ALA A 83 4.41 -3.62 7.39
CA ALA A 83 5.49 -3.68 8.38
C ALA A 83 6.28 -2.36 8.50
N ARG A 84 5.97 -1.34 7.69
CA ARG A 84 6.52 0.01 7.71
C ARG A 84 5.47 1.05 8.15
N PRO A 85 5.02 1.02 9.42
CA PRO A 85 3.91 1.85 9.91
C PRO A 85 4.22 3.35 9.98
N LEU A 86 5.49 3.75 9.87
CA LEU A 86 5.97 5.12 10.09
C LEU A 86 6.14 5.92 8.79
N VAL A 87 5.55 5.47 7.69
CA VAL A 87 5.54 6.26 6.45
C VAL A 87 4.73 7.54 6.67
N THR A 88 5.28 8.68 6.23
CA THR A 88 4.63 9.99 6.35
C THR A 88 3.85 10.30 5.07
N SER A 89 2.76 11.07 5.17
CA SER A 89 2.00 11.51 3.99
C SER A 89 2.88 12.27 2.99
N SER A 90 3.82 13.09 3.46
CA SER A 90 4.71 13.84 2.59
C SER A 90 5.69 12.96 1.81
N ASP A 91 6.15 11.85 2.38
CA ASP A 91 6.96 10.89 1.65
C ASP A 91 6.12 10.09 0.65
N VAL A 92 4.87 9.74 0.99
CA VAL A 92 3.93 9.13 0.05
C VAL A 92 3.64 10.07 -1.13
N GLU A 93 3.36 11.34 -0.88
CA GLU A 93 3.11 12.33 -1.93
C GLU A 93 4.30 12.47 -2.89
N LYS A 94 5.53 12.52 -2.37
CA LYS A 94 6.74 12.57 -3.21
C LYS A 94 6.81 11.37 -4.15
N VAL A 95 6.67 10.15 -3.62
CA VAL A 95 6.79 8.95 -4.44
C VAL A 95 5.63 8.84 -5.44
N LEU A 96 4.41 9.22 -5.07
CA LEU A 96 3.28 9.27 -6.01
C LEU A 96 3.54 10.25 -7.16
N ASN A 97 4.03 11.46 -6.86
CA ASN A 97 4.36 12.47 -7.87
C ASN A 97 5.50 12.01 -8.80
N ASP A 98 6.53 11.37 -8.25
CA ASP A 98 7.61 10.80 -9.06
C ASP A 98 7.10 9.65 -9.93
N GLY A 99 6.20 8.81 -9.40
CA GLY A 99 5.58 7.70 -10.11
C GLY A 99 4.72 8.17 -11.27
N LEU A 100 3.92 9.22 -11.06
CA LEU A 100 3.16 9.87 -12.13
C LEU A 100 4.04 10.43 -13.25
N ARG A 101 5.18 11.01 -12.90
CA ARG A 101 6.08 11.66 -13.87
C ARG A 101 6.93 10.65 -14.65
N VAL A 102 7.40 9.60 -13.99
CA VAL A 102 8.42 8.66 -14.53
C VAL A 102 7.81 7.32 -14.96
N GLY A 103 6.60 7.00 -14.47
CA GLY A 103 5.90 5.74 -14.67
C GLY A 103 6.08 4.74 -13.53
N ALA A 104 7.20 4.81 -12.79
CA ALA A 104 7.44 4.03 -11.59
C ALA A 104 8.42 4.73 -10.65
N SER A 105 8.22 4.58 -9.34
CA SER A 105 9.03 5.20 -8.30
C SER A 105 9.03 4.34 -7.03
N ILE A 106 10.05 4.50 -6.18
CA ILE A 106 10.15 3.82 -4.89
C ILE A 106 10.83 4.73 -3.86
N LEU A 107 10.35 4.70 -2.61
CA LEU A 107 11.01 5.38 -1.50
C LEU A 107 12.29 4.64 -1.12
N GLY A 108 13.41 5.37 -1.11
CA GLY A 108 14.72 4.85 -0.72
C GLY A 108 15.45 5.81 0.22
N VAL A 109 16.37 5.26 1.01
CA VAL A 109 17.31 6.04 1.83
C VAL A 109 18.74 5.56 1.55
N PRO A 110 19.76 6.43 1.68
CA PRO A 110 21.14 6.02 1.51
C PRO A 110 21.52 4.87 2.46
N ALA A 111 22.13 3.82 1.91
CA ALA A 111 22.65 2.72 2.72
C ALA A 111 23.80 3.22 3.62
N LYS A 112 23.71 2.93 4.92
CA LYS A 112 24.75 3.30 5.90
C LYS A 112 25.84 2.25 6.02
N ALA A 113 25.46 0.97 5.88
CA ALA A 113 26.38 -0.15 5.98
C ALA A 113 27.01 -0.44 4.62
N THR A 114 28.23 -1.00 4.65
CA THR A 114 28.87 -1.53 3.45
C THR A 114 28.06 -2.71 2.92
N ILE A 115 27.69 -2.65 1.64
CA ILE A 115 27.08 -3.75 0.91
C ILE A 115 28.18 -4.46 0.13
N LYS A 116 28.23 -5.78 0.24
CA LYS A 116 29.12 -6.65 -0.53
C LYS A 116 28.27 -7.66 -1.28
N GLU A 117 28.61 -7.89 -2.53
CA GLU A 117 28.08 -8.97 -3.36
C GLU A 117 29.19 -10.02 -3.48
N VAL A 118 28.83 -11.29 -3.28
CA VAL A 118 29.75 -12.46 -3.28
C VAL A 118 29.31 -13.48 -4.30
#